data_AF-A0A7C7MTB9-F1
#
_entry.id   AF-A0A7C7MTB9-F1
#
_cell.length_a   1.000
_cell.length_b   1.000
_cell.length_c   1.000
_cell.angle_alpha   90.00
_cell.angle_beta   90.00
_cell.angle_gamma   90.00
#
_symmetry.space_group_name_H-M   'P 1'
#
loop_
_entity.id
_entity.type
_entity.pdbx_description
1 polymer ?
#
loop_
_entity_poly.entity_id
_entity_poly.type
_entity_poly.pdbx_seq_one_letter_code
_entity_poly.pdbx_strand_id
1 'polypeptide(L)'
;MVDTSLEFLRFRVMGIMSQMESLNGKDLQPLASIPLGRLRRNATRLHGVCRFNKGVDKRDVNLSPTDVREVALHPESLKSEWLQYAEFLMFHEFLHALGHGGHDSEFRHLEAQWPDKEAKQMGVNFAVHLRKHNAKFTWKCPTCDWQTERSVRSAGRYLCRSCKVKLVDFVLTAN
;
A
#
# COMPACT_ATOMS: atom_id res chain seq x y z
N MET A 1 -21.79 -6.68 -10.90
CA MET A 1 -20.51 -5.96 -10.67
C MET A 1 -20.02 -6.32 -9.29
N VAL A 2 -18.73 -6.59 -9.11
CA VAL A 2 -18.16 -6.84 -7.77
C VAL A 2 -18.14 -5.50 -7.03
N ASP A 3 -18.71 -5.45 -5.82
CA ASP A 3 -18.56 -4.27 -4.96
C ASP A 3 -17.10 -4.17 -4.51
N THR A 4 -16.45 -3.04 -4.78
CA THR A 4 -15.05 -2.80 -4.41
C THR A 4 -14.91 -1.61 -3.47
N SER A 5 -16.01 -1.24 -2.79
CA SER A 5 -15.99 -0.21 -1.78
C SER A 5 -15.09 -0.60 -0.61
N LEU A 6 -14.54 0.42 0.05
CA LEU A 6 -13.73 0.24 1.26
C LEU A 6 -14.54 -0.45 2.37
N GLU A 7 -15.83 -0.18 2.45
CA GLU A 7 -16.76 -0.81 3.39
C GLU A 7 -16.95 -2.30 3.12
N PHE A 8 -17.11 -2.67 1.85
CA PHE A 8 -17.16 -4.08 1.44
C PHE A 8 -15.87 -4.81 1.77
N LEU A 9 -14.71 -4.19 1.50
CA LEU A 9 -13.41 -4.73 1.89
C LEU A 9 -13.30 -4.91 3.40
N ARG A 10 -13.74 -3.93 4.19
CA ARG A 10 -13.75 -4.01 5.67
C ARG A 10 -14.54 -5.23 6.12
N PHE A 11 -15.76 -5.38 5.63
CA PHE A 11 -16.61 -6.52 6.00
C PHE A 11 -15.94 -7.86 5.68
N ARG A 12 -15.38 -8.02 4.46
CA ARG A 12 -14.70 -9.24 4.06
C ARG A 12 -13.47 -9.54 4.91
N VAL A 13 -12.62 -8.53 5.11
CA VAL A 13 -11.37 -8.68 5.86
C VAL A 13 -11.64 -8.99 7.32
N MET A 14 -12.58 -8.28 7.97
CA MET A 14 -13.00 -8.58 9.34
C MET A 14 -13.61 -9.98 9.46
N GLY A 15 -14.40 -10.40 8.46
CA GLY A 15 -14.94 -11.76 8.40
C GLY A 15 -13.83 -12.82 8.37
N ILE A 16 -12.80 -12.62 7.54
CA ILE A 16 -11.63 -13.51 7.49
C ILE A 16 -10.85 -13.48 8.82
N MET A 17 -10.58 -12.29 9.37
CA MET A 17 -9.86 -12.12 10.64
C MET A 17 -10.58 -12.82 11.81
N SER A 18 -11.91 -12.82 11.82
CA SER A 18 -12.70 -13.47 12.87
C SER A 18 -12.53 -14.99 12.93
N GLN A 19 -12.03 -15.60 11.85
CA GLN A 19 -11.78 -17.03 11.75
C GLN A 19 -10.31 -17.40 11.99
N MET A 20 -9.43 -16.41 12.24
CA MET A 20 -8.00 -16.67 12.45
C MET A 20 -7.72 -17.07 13.89
N GLU A 21 -7.18 -18.27 14.09
CA GLU A 21 -6.79 -18.75 15.42
C GLU A 21 -5.81 -17.80 16.12
N SER A 22 -4.89 -17.19 15.36
CA SER A 22 -3.90 -16.24 15.88
C SER A 22 -4.50 -14.94 16.40
N LEU A 23 -5.77 -14.67 16.12
CA LEU A 23 -6.52 -13.51 16.61
C LEU A 23 -7.63 -13.89 17.60
N ASN A 24 -7.71 -15.17 18.00
CA ASN A 24 -8.69 -15.62 18.98
C ASN A 24 -8.57 -14.83 20.29
N GLY A 25 -9.71 -14.39 20.82
CA GLY A 25 -9.78 -13.59 22.05
C GLY A 25 -9.43 -12.11 21.88
N LYS A 26 -9.03 -11.66 20.68
CA LYS A 26 -8.90 -10.22 20.38
C LYS A 26 -10.29 -9.64 20.06
N ASP A 27 -10.58 -8.47 20.62
CA ASP A 27 -11.77 -7.73 20.23
C ASP A 27 -11.53 -7.01 18.90
N LEU A 28 -12.19 -7.51 17.85
CA LEU A 28 -12.12 -6.95 16.49
C LEU A 28 -13.21 -5.91 16.23
N GLN A 29 -14.24 -5.83 17.07
CA GLN A 29 -15.40 -4.94 16.82
C GLN A 29 -15.01 -3.47 16.63
N PRO A 30 -14.05 -2.91 17.40
CA PRO A 30 -13.63 -1.52 17.22
C PRO A 30 -13.07 -1.19 15.82
N LEU A 31 -12.56 -2.19 15.07
CA LEU A 31 -12.09 -1.98 13.69
C LEU A 31 -13.21 -1.52 12.75
N ALA A 32 -14.47 -1.90 13.04
CA ALA A 32 -15.62 -1.52 12.23
C ALA A 32 -15.88 0.00 12.26
N SER A 33 -15.44 0.68 13.32
CA SER A 33 -15.66 2.11 13.52
C SER A 33 -14.51 2.99 13.04
N ILE A 34 -13.37 2.40 12.62
CA ILE A 34 -12.23 3.17 12.13
C ILE A 34 -12.61 3.87 10.82
N PRO A 35 -12.44 5.20 10.70
CA PRO A 35 -12.69 5.91 9.44
C PRO A 35 -11.85 5.35 8.29
N LEU A 36 -12.48 5.12 7.13
CA LEU A 36 -11.78 4.64 5.94
C LEU A 36 -11.57 5.76 4.93
N GLY A 37 -10.35 5.81 4.40
CA GLY A 37 -9.91 6.86 3.48
C GLY A 37 -9.26 6.33 2.22
N ARG A 38 -8.86 7.26 1.35
CA ARG A 38 -8.09 6.96 0.14
C ARG A 38 -6.80 7.75 0.12
N LEU A 39 -5.72 7.09 -0.29
CA LEU A 39 -4.46 7.78 -0.56
C LEU A 39 -4.58 8.67 -1.81
N ARG A 40 -3.64 9.60 -1.97
CA ARG A 40 -3.52 10.39 -3.20
C ARG A 40 -3.25 9.46 -4.38
N ARG A 41 -3.95 9.69 -5.51
CA ARG A 41 -3.82 8.89 -6.75
C ARG A 41 -2.39 8.78 -7.31
N ASN A 42 -1.52 9.72 -6.97
CA ASN A 42 -0.13 9.75 -7.43
C ASN A 42 0.87 9.14 -6.44
N ALA A 43 0.41 8.54 -5.33
CA ALA A 43 1.28 7.83 -4.42
C ALA A 43 1.75 6.53 -5.08
N THR A 44 3.07 6.36 -5.26
CA THR A 44 3.65 5.19 -5.95
C THR A 44 4.42 4.24 -5.03
N ARG A 45 4.52 4.60 -3.74
CA ARG A 45 5.32 3.88 -2.73
C ARG A 45 4.50 3.47 -1.50
N LEU A 46 3.42 4.20 -1.22
CA LEU A 46 2.53 3.96 -0.10
C LEU A 46 1.24 3.39 -0.66
N HIS A 47 0.91 2.14 -0.30
CA HIS A 47 -0.24 1.41 -0.85
C HIS A 47 -1.41 1.33 0.13
N GLY A 48 -1.11 1.25 1.43
CA GLY A 48 -2.02 1.36 2.55
C GLY A 48 -1.38 2.23 3.64
N VAL A 49 -2.18 2.74 4.58
CA VAL A 49 -1.68 3.37 5.80
C VAL A 49 -2.72 3.40 6.91
N CYS A 50 -2.28 3.05 8.12
CA CYS A 50 -2.95 3.28 9.38
C CYS A 50 -2.43 4.59 10.01
N ARG A 51 -3.32 5.57 10.17
CA ARG A 51 -3.00 6.88 10.71
C ARG A 51 -3.56 6.99 12.13
N PHE A 52 -2.68 7.24 13.08
CA PHE A 52 -3.08 7.46 14.48
C PHE A 52 -3.45 8.92 14.73
N ASN A 53 -4.23 9.14 15.80
CA ASN A 53 -4.53 10.46 16.33
C ASN A 53 -3.24 11.18 16.75
N LYS A 54 -3.26 12.52 16.72
CA LYS A 54 -2.08 13.33 17.06
C LYS A 54 -1.72 13.10 18.53
N GLY A 55 -0.46 12.74 18.79
CA GLY A 55 0.06 12.52 20.14
C GLY A 55 0.12 11.06 20.58
N VAL A 56 -0.45 10.13 19.81
CA VAL A 56 -0.37 8.68 20.08
C VAL A 56 1.06 8.16 19.90
N ASP A 57 1.59 7.47 20.91
CA ASP A 57 2.84 6.71 20.79
C ASP A 57 2.54 5.32 20.23
N LYS A 58 3.09 5.01 19.05
CA LYS A 58 2.90 3.73 18.36
C LYS A 58 3.59 2.55 19.05
N ARG A 59 4.39 2.83 20.09
CA ARG A 59 5.08 1.82 20.90
C ARG A 59 4.32 1.54 22.20
N ASP A 60 3.21 2.23 22.44
CA ASP A 60 2.37 1.95 23.60
C ASP A 60 1.81 0.53 23.48
N VAL A 61 1.96 -0.24 24.56
CA VAL A 61 1.43 -1.61 24.66
C VAL A 61 -0.09 -1.65 24.69
N ASN A 62 -0.74 -0.52 25.02
CA ASN A 62 -2.18 -0.37 25.04
C ASN A 62 -2.74 0.26 23.76
N LEU A 63 -1.92 0.42 22.72
CA LEU A 63 -2.35 0.97 21.43
C LEU A 63 -3.53 0.17 20.89
N SER A 64 -4.60 0.88 20.52
CA SER A 64 -5.88 0.25 20.18
C SER A 64 -6.53 0.89 18.96
N PRO A 65 -7.58 0.27 18.39
CA PRO A 65 -8.31 0.84 17.25
C PRO A 65 -8.89 2.24 17.50
N THR A 66 -9.18 2.62 18.75
CA THR A 66 -9.73 3.95 19.08
C THR A 66 -8.68 5.06 18.97
N ASP A 67 -7.40 4.71 19.00
CA ASP A 67 -6.27 5.61 18.76
C ASP A 67 -6.07 5.90 17.26
N VAL A 68 -6.77 5.15 16.39
CA VAL A 68 -6.67 5.27 14.94
C VAL A 68 -7.62 6.36 14.44
N ARG A 69 -7.05 7.31 13.71
CA ARG A 69 -7.76 8.38 13.01
C ARG A 69 -8.35 7.90 11.69
N GLU A 70 -7.60 7.12 10.93
CA GLU A 70 -8.00 6.67 9.58
C GLU A 70 -7.17 5.47 9.11
N VAL A 71 -7.80 4.50 8.45
CA VAL A 71 -7.12 3.52 7.59
C VAL A 71 -7.41 3.86 6.13
N ALA A 72 -6.38 4.07 5.33
CA ALA A 72 -6.54 4.49 3.93
C ALA A 72 -5.78 3.60 2.96
N LEU A 73 -6.44 3.23 1.86
CA LEU A 73 -5.84 2.44 0.77
C LEU A 73 -5.64 3.25 -0.50
N HIS A 74 -4.75 2.80 -1.37
CA HIS A 74 -4.57 3.38 -2.68
C HIS A 74 -5.80 3.13 -3.56
N PRO A 75 -6.40 4.14 -4.22
CA PRO A 75 -7.61 3.95 -5.01
C PRO A 75 -7.47 2.91 -6.14
N GLU A 76 -6.29 2.80 -6.76
CA GLU A 76 -6.03 1.79 -7.80
C GLU A 76 -6.10 0.35 -7.28
N SER A 77 -5.86 0.09 -5.98
CA SER A 77 -5.99 -1.27 -5.45
C SER A 77 -7.45 -1.73 -5.38
N LEU A 78 -8.40 -0.78 -5.44
CA LEU A 78 -9.84 -1.07 -5.42
C LEU A 78 -10.39 -1.47 -6.80
N LYS A 79 -9.54 -1.54 -7.83
CA LYS A 79 -9.92 -2.12 -9.11
C LYS A 79 -9.94 -3.64 -9.02
N SER A 80 -10.79 -4.28 -9.83
CA SER A 80 -11.05 -5.73 -9.78
C SER A 80 -9.80 -6.59 -9.84
N GLU A 81 -8.81 -6.18 -10.63
CA GLU A 81 -7.55 -6.89 -10.84
C GLU A 81 -6.60 -6.84 -9.62
N TRP A 82 -6.87 -5.95 -8.65
CA TRP A 82 -6.07 -5.76 -7.44
C TRP A 82 -6.84 -6.06 -6.15
N LEU A 83 -8.07 -6.58 -6.25
CA LEU A 83 -8.96 -6.67 -5.10
C LEU A 83 -8.39 -7.57 -3.97
N GLN A 84 -7.79 -8.70 -4.33
CA GLN A 84 -7.07 -9.58 -3.39
C GLN A 84 -5.95 -8.84 -2.66
N TYR A 85 -5.21 -7.99 -3.38
CA TYR A 85 -4.16 -7.17 -2.77
C TYR A 85 -4.75 -6.10 -1.84
N ALA A 86 -5.89 -5.50 -2.18
CA ALA A 86 -6.54 -4.53 -1.31
C ALA A 86 -7.06 -5.15 -0.01
N GLU A 87 -7.56 -6.38 -0.04
CA GLU A 87 -7.92 -7.13 1.16
C GLU A 87 -6.70 -7.35 2.06
N PHE A 88 -5.58 -7.81 1.48
CA PHE A 88 -4.32 -7.97 2.20
C PHE A 88 -3.81 -6.64 2.79
N LEU A 89 -3.88 -5.54 2.04
CA LEU A 89 -3.50 -4.21 2.55
C LEU A 89 -4.38 -3.79 3.73
N MET A 90 -5.69 -3.96 3.65
CA MET A 90 -6.59 -3.61 4.75
C MET A 90 -6.30 -4.44 6.00
N PHE A 91 -6.06 -5.74 5.82
CA PHE A 91 -5.63 -6.62 6.91
C PHE A 91 -4.34 -6.11 7.55
N HIS A 92 -3.32 -5.78 6.75
CA HIS A 92 -2.05 -5.22 7.22
C HIS A 92 -2.27 -3.94 8.06
N GLU A 93 -3.10 -3.02 7.58
CA GLU A 93 -3.40 -1.78 8.32
C GLU A 93 -4.24 -2.03 9.59
N PHE A 94 -5.09 -3.07 9.59
CA PHE A 94 -5.83 -3.47 10.79
C PHE A 94 -4.93 -4.13 11.84
N LEU A 95 -3.88 -4.85 11.46
CA LEU A 95 -2.87 -5.31 12.42
C LEU A 95 -2.19 -4.12 13.12
N HIS A 96 -1.88 -3.05 12.37
CA HIS A 96 -1.40 -1.81 12.98
C HIS A 96 -2.42 -1.21 13.95
N ALA A 97 -3.70 -1.20 13.58
CA ALA A 97 -4.77 -0.71 14.44
C ALA A 97 -4.97 -1.54 15.71
N LEU A 98 -4.67 -2.84 15.68
CA LEU A 98 -4.77 -3.76 16.82
C LEU A 98 -3.58 -3.69 17.79
N GLY A 99 -2.70 -2.70 17.63
CA GLY A 99 -1.58 -2.45 18.54
C GLY A 99 -0.21 -2.89 18.01
N HIS A 100 -0.15 -3.54 16.84
CA HIS A 100 1.12 -3.94 16.24
C HIS A 100 1.72 -2.80 15.42
N GLY A 101 2.12 -1.71 16.08
CA GLY A 101 2.57 -0.47 15.43
C GLY A 101 3.89 -0.58 14.66
N GLY A 102 4.70 -1.59 14.96
CA GLY A 102 5.95 -1.91 14.26
C GLY A 102 5.83 -3.14 13.35
N HIS A 103 6.84 -3.36 12.51
CA HIS A 103 6.96 -4.56 11.68
C HIS A 103 7.90 -5.60 12.32
N ASP A 104 7.71 -5.87 13.60
CA ASP A 104 8.49 -6.84 14.38
C ASP A 104 8.12 -8.30 14.06
N SER A 105 8.73 -9.25 14.77
CA SER A 105 8.50 -10.68 14.54
C SER A 105 7.05 -11.10 14.78
N GLU A 106 6.37 -10.51 15.76
CA GLU A 106 4.96 -10.82 16.06
C GLU A 106 4.06 -10.30 14.95
N PHE A 107 4.25 -9.04 14.53
CA PHE A 107 3.54 -8.48 13.38
C PHE A 107 3.72 -9.37 12.14
N ARG A 108 4.95 -9.78 11.85
CA ARG A 108 5.24 -10.62 10.67
C ARG A 108 4.64 -12.01 10.78
N HIS A 109 4.57 -12.57 11.99
CA HIS A 109 3.88 -13.85 12.23
C HIS A 109 2.38 -13.74 11.94
N LEU A 110 1.72 -12.70 12.46
CA LEU A 110 0.29 -12.43 12.23
C LEU A 110 0.01 -12.11 10.75
N GLU A 111 0.82 -11.23 10.15
CA GLU A 111 0.70 -10.88 8.72
C GLU A 111 0.81 -12.13 7.83
N ALA A 112 1.66 -13.08 8.21
CA ALA A 112 1.83 -14.34 7.48
C ALA A 112 0.62 -15.28 7.60
N GLN A 113 -0.32 -15.06 8.53
CA GLN A 113 -1.54 -15.86 8.65
C GLN A 113 -2.63 -15.49 7.64
N TRP A 114 -2.47 -14.39 6.89
CA TRP A 114 -3.40 -14.06 5.80
C TRP A 114 -3.55 -15.25 4.83
N PRO A 115 -4.77 -15.73 4.52
CA PRO A 115 -4.96 -16.99 3.79
C PRO A 115 -4.44 -16.93 2.35
N ASP A 116 -4.61 -15.79 1.66
CA ASP A 116 -4.12 -15.60 0.30
C ASP A 116 -2.63 -15.23 0.31
N LYS A 117 -1.76 -16.23 0.09
CA LYS A 117 -0.31 -16.03 0.07
C LYS A 117 0.17 -15.26 -1.18
N GLU A 118 -0.60 -15.30 -2.27
CA GLU A 118 -0.26 -14.60 -3.50
C GLU A 118 -0.47 -13.10 -3.35
N ALA A 119 -1.53 -12.68 -2.64
CA ALA A 119 -1.84 -11.28 -2.39
C ALA A 119 -0.65 -10.51 -1.81
N LYS A 120 0.09 -11.08 -0.85
CA LYS A 120 1.28 -10.44 -0.27
C LYS A 120 2.36 -10.13 -1.33
N GLN A 121 2.54 -11.03 -2.31
CA GLN A 121 3.55 -10.88 -3.36
C GLN A 121 3.14 -9.88 -4.45
N MET A 122 1.84 -9.58 -4.58
CA MET A 122 1.32 -8.61 -5.55
C MET A 122 1.87 -7.19 -5.35
N GLY A 123 2.32 -6.84 -4.14
CA GLY A 123 2.81 -5.48 -3.84
C GLY A 123 3.96 -5.01 -4.74
N VAL A 124 4.82 -5.91 -5.20
CA VAL A 124 5.89 -5.58 -6.14
C VAL A 124 5.32 -5.17 -7.50
N ASN A 125 4.38 -5.96 -8.02
CA ASN A 125 3.72 -5.71 -9.30
C ASN A 125 2.83 -4.47 -9.23
N PHE A 126 2.15 -4.26 -8.10
CA PHE A 126 1.34 -3.07 -7.87
C PHE A 126 2.20 -1.81 -7.86
N ALA A 127 3.37 -1.83 -7.20
CA ALA A 127 4.29 -0.69 -7.21
C ALA A 127 4.80 -0.39 -8.63
N VAL A 128 5.08 -1.42 -9.44
CA VAL A 128 5.43 -1.24 -10.87
C VAL A 128 4.27 -0.63 -11.64
N HIS A 129 3.06 -1.15 -11.46
CA HIS A 129 1.84 -0.64 -12.08
C HIS A 129 1.62 0.85 -11.76
N LEU A 130 1.69 1.24 -10.47
CA LEU A 130 1.52 2.63 -10.06
C LEU A 130 2.58 3.57 -10.63
N ARG A 131 3.83 3.10 -10.76
CA ARG A 131 4.91 3.90 -11.37
C ARG A 131 4.65 4.13 -12.86
N LYS A 132 4.23 3.10 -13.59
CA LYS A 132 3.87 3.20 -15.01
C LYS A 132 2.65 4.11 -15.20
N HIS A 133 1.60 3.88 -14.42
CA HIS A 133 0.37 4.68 -14.47
C HIS A 133 0.63 6.18 -14.20
N ASN A 134 1.56 6.50 -13.29
CA ASN A 134 1.93 7.89 -12.99
C ASN A 134 3.04 8.46 -13.88
N ALA A 135 3.61 7.67 -14.80
CA ALA A 135 4.70 8.12 -15.63
C ALA A 135 4.23 9.16 -16.64
N LYS A 136 5.03 10.21 -16.81
CA LYS A 136 4.82 11.29 -17.79
C LYS A 136 6.02 11.47 -18.71
N PHE A 137 7.16 10.92 -18.31
CA PHE A 137 8.43 11.05 -19.01
C PHE A 137 9.14 9.71 -19.03
N THR A 138 9.88 9.46 -20.10
CA THR A 138 10.93 8.44 -20.13
C THR A 138 12.27 9.14 -20.06
N TRP A 139 13.09 8.78 -19.09
CA TRP A 139 14.49 9.18 -19.05
C TRP A 139 15.29 8.16 -19.84
N LYS A 140 16.05 8.60 -20.85
CA LYS A 140 16.91 7.72 -21.65
C LYS A 140 18.37 8.16 -21.56
N CYS A 141 19.27 7.20 -21.60
CA CYS A 141 20.67 7.48 -21.88
C CYS A 141 20.83 7.75 -23.39
N PRO A 142 21.52 8.82 -23.81
CA PRO A 142 21.79 9.06 -25.24
C PRO A 142 22.89 8.14 -25.81
N THR A 143 23.61 7.39 -24.96
CA THR A 143 24.78 6.59 -25.35
C THR A 143 24.55 5.08 -25.26
N CYS A 144 23.56 4.64 -24.50
CA CYS A 144 23.21 3.21 -24.36
C CYS A 144 21.70 3.03 -24.24
N ASP A 145 21.23 1.79 -24.29
CA ASP A 145 19.80 1.48 -24.32
C ASP A 145 19.08 1.57 -22.97
N TRP A 146 19.77 2.06 -21.93
CA TRP A 146 19.16 2.20 -20.62
C TRP A 146 18.07 3.29 -20.63
N GLN A 147 16.89 2.94 -20.14
CA GLN A 147 15.77 3.86 -19.98
C GLN A 147 14.93 3.56 -18.75
N THR A 148 14.17 4.55 -18.29
CA THR A 148 13.23 4.37 -17.19
C THR A 148 12.10 5.41 -17.21
N GLU A 149 10.89 4.97 -16.87
CA GLU A 149 9.70 5.82 -16.83
C GLU A 149 9.55 6.55 -15.48
N ARG A 150 9.20 7.83 -15.51
CA ARG A 150 9.12 8.71 -14.34
C ARG A 150 7.98 9.71 -14.46
N SER A 151 7.45 10.13 -13.32
CA SER A 151 6.41 11.17 -13.23
C SER A 151 6.96 12.59 -13.40
N VAL A 152 8.29 12.76 -13.35
CA VAL A 152 8.99 14.04 -13.43
C VAL A 152 10.11 13.99 -14.46
N ARG A 153 10.51 15.16 -14.96
CA ARG A 153 11.67 15.31 -15.86
C ARG A 153 12.99 15.06 -15.12
N SER A 154 13.93 14.47 -15.83
CA SER A 154 15.34 14.42 -15.46
C SER A 154 15.90 15.84 -15.37
N ALA A 155 15.58 16.66 -16.39
CA ALA A 155 16.07 18.03 -16.53
C ALA A 155 17.61 18.12 -16.45
N GLY A 156 18.31 17.11 -16.96
CA GLY A 156 19.77 17.03 -16.95
C GLY A 156 20.40 16.85 -15.56
N ARG A 157 19.61 16.56 -14.51
CA ARG A 157 20.08 16.37 -13.13
C ARG A 157 20.59 14.97 -12.83
N TYR A 158 20.20 14.00 -13.65
CA TYR A 158 20.51 12.59 -13.43
C TYR A 158 21.46 12.08 -14.51
N LEU A 159 22.38 11.21 -14.11
CA LEU A 159 23.35 10.57 -14.99
C LEU A 159 23.02 9.09 -15.20
N CYS A 160 23.30 8.58 -16.40
CA CYS A 160 23.34 7.15 -16.65
C CYS A 160 24.44 6.53 -15.77
N ARG A 161 24.11 5.45 -15.04
CA ARG A 161 25.06 4.81 -14.12
C ARG A 161 26.28 4.23 -14.82
N SER A 162 26.08 3.68 -16.02
CA SER A 162 27.13 3.04 -16.82
C SER A 162 27.94 4.06 -17.60
N CYS A 163 27.27 4.92 -18.40
CA CYS A 163 27.95 5.84 -19.31
C CYS A 163 28.36 7.18 -18.65
N LYS A 164 27.87 7.48 -17.45
CA LYS A 164 28.10 8.75 -16.72
C LYS A 164 27.65 10.04 -17.45
N VAL A 165 26.85 9.91 -18.52
CA VAL A 165 26.28 11.05 -19.26
C VAL A 165 24.90 11.45 -18.74
N LYS A 166 24.49 12.70 -18.98
CA LYS A 166 23.16 13.22 -18.58
C LYS A 166 22.04 12.47 -19.30
N LEU A 167 21.00 12.14 -18.55
CA LEU A 167 19.78 11.52 -19.09
C LEU A 167 18.90 12.57 -19.77
N VAL A 168 18.40 12.22 -20.95
CA VAL A 168 17.48 13.04 -21.75
C VAL A 168 16.02 12.65 -21.50
N ASP A 169 15.12 13.64 -21.59
CA ASP A 169 13.69 13.49 -21.33
C ASP A 169 12.90 13.28 -22.62
N PHE A 170 12.04 12.27 -22.63
CA PHE A 170 11.01 12.07 -23.66
C PHE A 170 9.62 12.12 -23.00
N VAL A 171 8.69 12.91 -23.53
CA VAL A 171 7.32 12.96 -23.02
C VAL A 171 6.62 11.65 -23.40
N LEU A 172 5.98 11.01 -22.42
CA LEU A 172 5.03 9.94 -22.70
C LEU A 172 3.72 10.59 -23.12
N THR A 173 3.28 10.34 -24.36
CA THR A 173 1.93 10.68 -24.79
C THR A 173 0.95 9.94 -23.89
N ALA A 174 -0.01 10.67 -23.30
CA ALA A 174 -1.09 10.05 -22.57
C ALA A 174 -1.94 9.25 -23.58
N ASN A 175 -2.13 7.96 -23.30
CA ASN A 175 -3.22 7.19 -23.91
C ASN A 175 -4.55 7.59 -23.27
#